data_AF-A0A8C1P117-F1
#
_entry.id   AF-A0A8C1P117-F1
#
_cell.length_a   1.000
_cell.length_b   1.000
_cell.length_c   1.000
_cell.angle_alpha   90.00
_cell.angle_beta   90.00
_cell.angle_gamma   90.00
#
_symmetry.space_group_name_H-M   'P 1'
#
loop_
_entity.id
_entity.type
_entity.pdbx_description
1 polymer ?
#
loop_
_entity_poly.entity_id
_entity_poly.type
_entity_poly.pdbx_seq_one_letter_code
_entity_poly.pdbx_strand_id
1 'polypeptide(L)'
;RLVDGDNLCAGRVEVYKNGQWGTVCDDNWDIVDAEVVCRELDCGTVLGAAAFDKGDAQMWKQEFQCRGNESQIHVCSRSSSQMHSCSHDNDVGVICSG
;
A
#
# COMPACT_ATOMS: atom_id res chain seq x y z
N ARG A 1 -0.17 -7.34 0.46
CA ARG A 1 -1.31 -8.04 -0.18
C ARG A 1 -2.34 -7.01 -0.61
N LEU A 2 -3.20 -7.37 -1.57
CA LEU A 2 -4.37 -6.58 -1.95
C LEU A 2 -5.63 -7.28 -1.45
N VAL A 3 -6.55 -6.52 -0.86
CA VAL A 3 -7.77 -7.04 -0.21
C VAL A 3 -8.99 -6.29 -0.70
N ASP A 4 -10.14 -6.95 -0.74
CA ASP A 4 -11.44 -6.38 -1.10
C ASP A 4 -11.53 -5.78 -2.51
N GLY A 5 -10.69 -6.26 -3.44
CA GLY A 5 -10.84 -6.00 -4.87
C GLY A 5 -11.35 -7.20 -5.66
N ASP A 6 -11.75 -6.97 -6.91
CA ASP A 6 -12.38 -7.98 -7.78
C ASP A 6 -11.43 -9.10 -8.24
N ASN A 7 -10.12 -8.94 -8.05
CA ASN A 7 -9.10 -9.90 -8.44
C ASN A 7 -7.85 -9.77 -7.55
N LEU A 8 -6.88 -10.68 -7.72
CA LEU A 8 -5.64 -10.72 -6.90
C LEU A 8 -4.72 -9.51 -7.08
N CYS A 9 -4.91 -8.75 -8.16
CA CYS A 9 -4.09 -7.62 -8.59
C CYS A 9 -4.81 -6.27 -8.44
N ALA A 10 -5.92 -6.25 -7.70
CA ALA A 10 -6.63 -5.03 -7.33
C ALA A 10 -7.09 -5.12 -5.87
N GLY A 11 -7.00 -4.04 -5.11
CA GLY A 11 -7.54 -3.98 -3.75
C GLY A 11 -6.87 -2.95 -2.85
N ARG A 12 -7.38 -2.87 -1.61
CA ARG A 12 -6.77 -2.13 -0.51
C ARG A 12 -5.39 -2.71 -0.21
N VAL A 13 -4.41 -1.83 -0.05
CA VAL A 13 -3.04 -2.20 0.27
C VAL A 13 -2.92 -2.53 1.75
N GLU A 14 -2.52 -3.76 2.05
CA GLU A 14 -2.09 -4.16 3.39
C GLU A 14 -0.66 -4.65 3.35
N VAL A 15 0.17 -4.13 4.26
CA VAL A 15 1.61 -4.42 4.36
C VAL A 15 1.89 -5.25 5.60
N TYR A 16 2.60 -6.37 5.43
CA TYR A 16 3.01 -7.24 6.53
C TYR A 16 4.35 -6.79 7.10
N LYS A 17 4.39 -6.59 8.42
CA LYS A 17 5.59 -6.16 9.11
C LYS A 17 5.52 -6.50 10.59
N ASN A 18 6.66 -6.92 11.15
CA ASN A 18 6.80 -7.25 12.57
C ASN A 18 5.73 -8.24 13.08
N GLY A 19 5.34 -9.20 12.24
CA GLY A 19 4.35 -10.21 12.62
C GLY A 19 2.89 -9.82 12.40
N GLN A 20 2.61 -8.63 11.85
CA GLN A 20 1.25 -8.10 11.72
C GLN A 20 0.99 -7.46 10.36
N TRP A 21 -0.25 -7.56 9.89
CA TRP A 21 -0.74 -6.79 8.75
C TRP A 21 -1.19 -5.41 9.21
N GLY A 22 -1.00 -4.43 8.35
CA GLY A 22 -1.57 -3.10 8.55
C GLY A 22 -1.90 -2.40 7.25
N THR A 23 -2.89 -1.52 7.30
CA THR A 23 -3.29 -0.66 6.18
C THR A 23 -2.33 0.51 6.01
N VAL A 24 -2.40 1.18 4.87
CA VAL A 24 -1.53 2.32 4.54
C VAL A 24 -2.38 3.53 4.20
N CYS A 25 -1.97 4.70 4.68
CA CYS A 25 -2.65 5.96 4.42
C CYS A 25 -2.32 6.50 3.01
N ASP A 26 -3.30 7.11 2.35
CA ASP A 26 -3.19 7.71 1.01
C ASP A 26 -2.46 9.06 0.97
N ASP A 27 -2.46 9.83 2.06
CA ASP A 27 -1.92 11.20 2.15
C ASP A 27 -0.45 11.37 1.67
N ASN A 28 0.36 10.30 1.66
CA ASN A 28 1.71 10.31 1.05
C ASN A 28 2.02 9.01 0.30
N TRP A 29 0.99 8.39 -0.27
CA TRP A 29 1.18 7.25 -1.16
C TRP A 29 1.45 7.73 -2.57
N ASP A 30 2.56 7.31 -3.18
CA ASP A 30 2.89 7.68 -4.55
C ASP A 30 2.85 6.50 -5.53
N ILE A 31 3.04 6.81 -6.81
CA ILE A 31 3.05 5.79 -7.87
C ILE A 31 4.25 4.84 -7.75
N VAL A 32 5.36 5.27 -7.15
CA VAL A 32 6.57 4.45 -6.97
C VAL A 32 6.32 3.39 -5.90
N ASP A 33 5.62 3.75 -4.83
CA ASP A 33 5.15 2.78 -3.82
C ASP A 33 4.19 1.74 -4.44
N ALA A 34 3.25 2.22 -5.28
CA ALA A 34 2.34 1.36 -6.02
C ALA A 34 3.07 0.39 -6.96
N GLU A 35 4.11 0.85 -7.66
CA GLU A 35 4.94 0.02 -8.52
C GLU A 35 5.65 -1.09 -7.75
N VAL A 36 6.16 -0.78 -6.55
CA VAL A 36 6.76 -1.78 -5.67
C VAL A 36 5.72 -2.82 -5.25
N VAL A 37 4.49 -2.42 -4.91
CA VAL A 37 3.41 -3.37 -4.55
C VAL A 37 3.02 -4.26 -5.72
N CYS A 38 2.77 -3.69 -6.90
CA CYS A 38 2.40 -4.48 -8.08
C CYS A 38 3.50 -5.46 -8.48
N ARG A 39 4.78 -5.05 -8.37
CA ARG A 39 5.92 -5.94 -8.62
C ARG A 39 6.07 -7.02 -7.54
N GLU A 40 5.94 -6.66 -6.26
CA GLU A 40 6.05 -7.61 -5.14
C GLU A 40 5.03 -8.76 -5.28
N LEU A 41 3.85 -8.46 -5.84
CA LEU A 41 2.76 -9.41 -6.03
C LEU A 41 2.75 -10.09 -7.39
N ASP A 42 3.75 -9.82 -8.25
CA ASP A 42 3.82 -10.32 -9.64
C ASP A 42 2.57 -9.99 -10.47
N CYS A 43 2.04 -8.77 -10.27
CA CYS A 43 0.81 -8.27 -10.89
C CYS A 43 1.07 -7.26 -12.03
N GLY A 44 2.30 -7.19 -12.53
CA GLY A 44 2.70 -6.30 -13.62
C GLY A 44 2.78 -4.83 -13.23
N THR A 45 2.23 -3.94 -14.07
CA THR A 45 2.36 -2.48 -13.93
C THR A 45 1.16 -1.85 -13.25
N VAL A 46 1.33 -0.69 -12.63
CA VAL A 46 0.24 0.10 -12.04
C VAL A 46 -0.70 0.62 -13.13
N LEU A 47 -1.99 0.35 -13.00
CA LEU A 47 -3.05 0.94 -13.82
C LEU A 47 -3.70 2.16 -13.16
N GLY A 48 -3.73 2.19 -11.83
CA GLY A 48 -4.25 3.32 -11.07
C GLY A 48 -4.48 3.02 -9.61
N ALA A 49 -5.15 3.95 -8.94
CA ALA A 49 -5.61 3.82 -7.56
C ALA A 49 -7.15 3.78 -7.53
N ALA A 50 -7.71 3.08 -6.56
CA ALA A 50 -9.14 3.03 -6.32
C ALA A 50 -9.43 2.92 -4.83
N ALA A 51 -10.59 3.44 -4.42
CA ALA A 51 -11.10 3.22 -3.07
C ALA A 51 -11.71 1.81 -3.00
N PHE A 52 -11.29 1.04 -2.02
CA PHE A 52 -11.90 -0.23 -1.65
C PHE A 52 -12.51 -0.11 -0.27
N ASP A 53 -13.14 -1.18 0.22
CA ASP A 53 -13.67 -1.18 1.57
C ASP A 53 -12.58 -0.82 2.59
N LYS A 54 -13.00 -0.29 3.73
CA LYS A 54 -12.09 0.12 4.81
C LYS A 54 -11.52 -1.12 5.49
N GLY A 55 -10.25 -1.08 5.85
CA GLY A 55 -9.66 -2.13 6.67
C GLY A 55 -9.99 -1.95 8.14
N ASP A 56 -9.80 -3.04 8.91
CA ASP A 56 -9.87 -3.03 10.37
C ASP A 56 -8.49 -3.28 11.02
N ALA A 57 -7.45 -3.49 10.19
CA ALA A 57 -6.09 -3.74 10.67
C ALA A 57 -5.46 -2.45 11.21
N GLN A 58 -4.37 -2.56 11.97
CA GLN A 58 -3.65 -1.35 12.39
C GLN A 58 -3.18 -0.54 11.18
N MET A 59 -3.11 0.79 11.29
CA MET A 59 -2.62 1.62 10.20
C MET A 59 -1.13 1.94 10.37
N TRP A 60 -0.36 1.82 9.29
CA TRP A 60 1.01 2.30 9.22
C TRP A 60 1.01 3.83 9.05
N LYS A 61 1.35 4.53 10.14
CA LYS A 61 1.34 6.01 10.20
C LYS A 61 2.63 6.65 9.70
N GLN A 62 3.39 5.97 8.85
CA GLN A 62 4.61 6.50 8.26
C GLN A 62 4.50 6.35 6.75
N GLU A 63 4.96 7.38 6.05
CA GLU A 63 5.07 7.38 4.59
C GLU A 63 6.11 6.34 4.17
N PHE A 64 5.77 5.55 3.16
CA PHE A 64 6.74 4.71 2.45
C PHE A 64 7.39 5.60 1.38
N GLN A 65 8.72 5.58 1.34
CA GLN A 65 9.51 6.41 0.43
C GLN A 65 10.34 5.48 -0.44
N CYS A 66 9.64 4.71 -1.28
CA CYS A 66 10.28 3.77 -2.17
C CYS A 66 11.11 4.48 -3.24
N ARG A 67 12.19 3.82 -3.68
CA ARG A 67 12.98 4.20 -4.86
C ARG A 67 12.46 3.55 -6.13
N GLY A 68 11.61 2.55 -6.00
CA GLY A 68 11.00 1.80 -7.10
C GLY A 68 11.76 0.54 -7.48
N ASN A 69 12.86 0.19 -6.80
CA ASN A 69 13.66 -1.01 -7.06
C ASN A 69 13.65 -2.03 -5.90
N GLU A 70 12.90 -1.73 -4.84
CA GLU A 70 12.72 -2.59 -3.68
C GLU A 70 11.93 -3.86 -4.05
N SER A 71 12.35 -5.00 -3.52
CA SER A 71 11.62 -6.26 -3.73
C SER A 71 10.29 -6.30 -2.99
N GLN A 72 10.16 -5.54 -1.89
CA GLN A 72 8.98 -5.51 -1.04
C GLN A 72 8.77 -4.12 -0.46
N ILE A 73 7.51 -3.71 -0.33
CA ILE A 73 7.15 -2.36 0.15
C ILE A 73 7.67 -2.07 1.57
N HIS A 74 7.70 -3.07 2.44
CA HIS A 74 8.15 -2.89 3.83
C HIS A 74 9.66 -2.62 3.97
N VAL A 75 10.44 -2.87 2.90
CA VAL A 75 11.89 -2.62 2.81
C VAL A 75 12.18 -1.16 2.44
N CYS A 76 11.21 -0.46 1.86
CA CYS A 76 11.36 0.95 1.52
C CYS A 76 11.72 1.80 2.74
N SER A 77 12.41 2.91 2.46
CA SER A 77 12.65 3.92 3.50
C SER A 77 11.32 4.44 4.01
N ARG A 78 11.30 4.93 5.25
CA ARG A 78 10.12 5.54 5.84
C ARG A 78 10.44 6.93 6.32
N SER A 79 9.43 7.80 6.28
CA SER A 79 9.57 9.11 6.88
C SER A 79 9.81 9.01 8.39
N SER A 80 10.60 9.95 8.92
CA SER A 80 10.90 10.06 10.35
C SER A 80 9.70 10.57 11.16
N SER A 81 8.79 11.28 10.51
CA SER A 81 7.58 11.85 11.10
C SER A 81 6.42 10.87 11.03
N GLN A 82 5.63 10.79 12.10
CA GLN A 82 4.36 10.06 12.06
C GLN A 82 3.22 10.97 11.59
N MET A 83 2.29 10.37 10.86
CA MET A 83 1.05 11.01 10.43
C MET A 83 0.03 10.95 11.56
N HIS A 84 -0.52 12.09 11.92
CA HIS A 84 -1.50 12.19 13.01
C HIS A 84 -2.96 12.23 12.52
N SER A 85 -3.19 12.48 11.22
CA SER A 85 -4.52 12.72 10.62
C SER A 85 -5.16 11.53 9.93
N CYS A 86 -4.44 10.41 9.74
CA CYS A 86 -4.97 9.29 8.97
C CYS A 86 -5.94 8.42 9.77
N SER A 87 -7.01 8.01 9.11
CA SER A 87 -8.01 7.03 9.57
C SER A 87 -8.27 6.00 8.47
N HIS A 88 -9.07 4.97 8.72
CA HIS A 88 -9.41 3.99 7.67
C HIS A 88 -10.17 4.56 6.48
N ASP A 89 -10.66 5.80 6.58
CA ASP A 89 -11.21 6.55 5.45
C ASP A 89 -10.13 6.91 4.41
N ASN A 90 -8.87 6.83 4.81
CA ASN A 90 -7.66 7.11 4.04
C ASN A 90 -6.92 5.84 3.61
N ASP A 91 -7.51 4.66 3.77
CA ASP A 91 -6.86 3.42 3.36
C ASP A 91 -6.62 3.42 1.84
N VAL A 92 -5.36 3.29 1.44
CA VAL A 92 -4.98 3.33 0.02
C VAL A 92 -5.26 2.01 -0.69
N GLY A 93 -5.67 2.11 -1.94
CA GLY A 93 -5.90 0.96 -2.83
C GLY A 93 -5.19 1.11 -4.16
N VAL A 94 -4.83 -0.02 -4.75
CA VAL A 94 -4.11 -0.08 -6.03
C VAL A 94 -4.81 -1.02 -7.01
N ILE A 95 -4.67 -0.71 -8.29
CA ILE A 95 -5.04 -1.58 -9.41
C ILE A 95 -3.80 -1.78 -10.27
N CYS A 96 -3.40 -3.04 -10.46
CA CYS A 96 -2.30 -3.46 -11.33
C CYS A 96 -2.84 -4.10 -12.62
N SER A 97 -1.96 -4.36 -13.59
CA SER A 97 -2.35 -4.90 -14.91
C SER A 97 -2.81 -6.35 -14.88
N GLY A 98 -2.33 -7.14 -13.92
CA GLY A 98 -2.55 -8.59 -13.87
C GLY A 98 -1.60 -9.36 -14.79
#